data_AF-A0AAE1TKS3-F1
#
_entry.id   AF-A0AAE1TKS3-F1
#
_cell.length_a   1.000
_cell.length_b   1.000
_cell.length_c   1.000
_cell.angle_alpha   90.00
_cell.angle_beta   90.00
_cell.angle_gamma   90.00
#
_symmetry.space_group_name_H-M   'P 1'
#
loop_
_entity.id
_entity.type
_entity.pdbx_description
1 polymer ?
#
loop_
_entity_poly.entity_id
_entity_poly.type
_entity_poly.pdbx_seq_one_letter_code
_entity_poly.pdbx_strand_id
1 'polypeptide(L)'
;MLRDSGALQSLLLKEVVPVEKSGKTVLVNSLWGLDAVPLVTIHLESELFSGSALVGVVDQLPVPGVQFILGNDLAGGKMGSLPVVSEVPVESKETEKLVGEIPDVFPVCAITRSMTARKESEPDETEMKLPLWCWGWEDGSDLEKSIERSCEASM
;
A
#
# COMPACT_ATOMS: atom_id res chain seq x y z
N MET A 1 -2.30 -19.45 4.25
CA MET A 1 -2.26 -18.42 3.20
C MET A 1 -2.69 -17.09 3.81
N LEU A 2 -1.98 -16.00 3.53
CA LEU A 2 -2.32 -14.65 3.96
C LEU A 2 -2.67 -13.82 2.73
N ARG A 3 -3.81 -13.13 2.74
CA ARG A 3 -4.14 -12.14 1.72
C ARG A 3 -3.53 -10.80 2.10
N ASP A 4 -2.83 -10.16 1.17
CA ASP A 4 -2.13 -8.88 1.41
C ASP A 4 -2.47 -7.87 0.31
N SER A 5 -3.20 -6.79 0.65
CA SER A 5 -3.48 -5.66 -0.27
C SER A 5 -2.25 -4.84 -0.63
N GLY A 6 -1.23 -4.84 0.23
CA GLY A 6 0.02 -4.13 -0.01
C GLY A 6 0.94 -4.87 -0.99
N ALA A 7 0.74 -6.17 -1.17
CA ALA A 7 1.51 -6.97 -2.10
C ALA A 7 0.94 -6.88 -3.52
N LEU A 8 1.75 -6.39 -4.46
CA LEU A 8 1.38 -6.42 -5.88
C LEU A 8 1.47 -7.84 -6.47
N GLN A 9 2.48 -8.60 -6.05
CA GLN A 9 2.82 -9.93 -6.55
C GLN A 9 2.55 -11.00 -5.48
N SER A 10 1.99 -12.14 -5.89
CA SER A 10 1.81 -13.29 -5.01
C SER A 10 3.13 -14.05 -4.82
N LEU A 11 3.43 -14.41 -3.56
CA LEU A 11 4.69 -15.03 -3.15
C LEU A 11 4.45 -16.33 -2.38
N LEU A 12 5.28 -17.32 -2.65
CA LEU A 12 5.24 -18.66 -2.05
C LEU A 12 6.57 -18.95 -1.37
N LEU A 13 6.52 -19.55 -0.18
CA LEU A 13 7.69 -20.03 0.51
C LEU A 13 8.24 -21.28 -0.20
N LYS A 14 9.54 -21.25 -0.51
CA LYS A 14 10.24 -22.30 -1.27
C LYS A 14 10.10 -23.72 -0.69
N GLU A 15 9.97 -23.84 0.62
CA GLU A 15 9.89 -25.12 1.32
C GLU A 15 8.61 -25.91 1.00
N VAL A 16 7.60 -25.24 0.44
CA VAL A 16 6.25 -25.80 0.30
C VAL A 16 6.09 -26.59 -1.01
N VAL A 17 6.87 -26.28 -2.05
CA VAL A 17 6.72 -26.88 -3.38
C VAL A 17 8.10 -27.20 -3.97
N PRO A 18 8.29 -28.39 -4.56
CA PRO A 18 9.47 -28.68 -5.37
C PRO A 18 9.57 -27.66 -6.52
N VAL A 19 10.59 -26.81 -6.47
CA VAL A 19 10.75 -25.72 -7.44
C VAL A 19 11.24 -26.27 -8.77
N GLU A 20 10.32 -26.58 -9.68
CA GLU A 20 10.65 -26.63 -11.10
C GLU A 20 10.76 -25.20 -11.62
N LYS A 21 11.99 -24.78 -11.96
CA LYS A 21 12.27 -23.42 -12.42
C LYS A 21 11.52 -23.18 -13.73
N SER A 22 10.58 -22.22 -13.75
CA SER A 22 9.93 -21.80 -15.01
C SER A 22 10.88 -21.10 -15.99
N GLY A 23 12.11 -20.81 -15.56
CA GLY A 23 13.08 -19.99 -16.28
C GLY A 23 12.77 -18.49 -16.25
N LYS A 24 11.63 -18.09 -15.66
CA LYS A 24 11.22 -16.69 -15.54
C LYS A 24 11.49 -16.17 -14.14
N THR A 25 11.78 -14.87 -14.07
CA THR A 25 11.93 -14.12 -12.82
C THR A 25 11.05 -12.88 -12.86
N VAL A 26 10.66 -12.41 -11.69
CA VAL A 26 9.98 -11.14 -11.49
C VAL A 26 10.81 -10.28 -10.54
N LEU A 27 10.86 -8.98 -10.78
CA LEU A 27 11.47 -8.05 -9.86
C LEU A 27 10.45 -7.66 -8.80
N VAL A 28 10.78 -7.90 -7.53
CA VAL A 28 9.96 -7.55 -6.38
C VAL A 28 10.66 -6.44 -5.62
N ASN A 29 10.04 -5.26 -5.57
CA ASN A 29 10.50 -4.16 -4.73
C ASN A 29 9.83 -4.27 -3.36
N SER A 30 10.62 -4.59 -2.34
CA SER A 30 10.16 -4.77 -0.96
C SER A 30 10.76 -3.68 -0.06
N LEU A 31 10.38 -3.68 1.22
CA LEU A 31 11.00 -2.79 2.22
C LEU A 31 12.50 -3.06 2.43
N TRP A 32 12.99 -4.22 2.00
CA TRP A 32 14.39 -4.62 2.13
C TRP A 32 15.22 -4.40 0.86
N GLY A 33 14.58 -3.94 -0.21
CA GLY A 33 15.22 -3.68 -1.50
C GLY A 33 14.55 -4.39 -2.66
N LEU A 34 15.25 -4.34 -3.81
CA LEU A 34 14.80 -4.92 -5.07
C LEU A 34 15.42 -6.29 -5.28
N ASP A 35 14.59 -7.33 -5.36
CA ASP A 35 15.03 -8.71 -5.52
C ASP A 35 14.48 -9.34 -6.80
N ALA A 36 15.31 -10.15 -7.47
CA ALA A 36 14.88 -10.98 -8.60
C ALA A 36 14.38 -12.34 -8.09
N VAL A 37 13.07 -12.52 -8.13
CA VAL A 37 12.38 -13.68 -7.56
C VAL A 37 12.01 -14.66 -8.68
N PRO A 38 12.39 -15.95 -8.59
CA PRO A 38 12.01 -16.94 -9.59
C PRO A 38 10.50 -17.20 -9.56
N LEU A 39 9.90 -17.35 -10.74
CA LEU A 39 8.49 -17.66 -10.88
C LEU A 39 8.28 -19.18 -11.05
N VAL A 40 7.20 -19.69 -10.46
CA VAL A 40 6.71 -21.06 -10.67
C VAL A 40 5.22 -21.05 -10.91
N THR A 41 4.74 -22.01 -11.70
CA THR A 41 3.30 -22.22 -11.88
C THR A 41 2.83 -23.23 -10.85
N ILE A 42 1.83 -22.87 -10.05
CA ILE A 42 1.17 -23.75 -9.09
C ILE A 42 -0.32 -23.86 -9.39
N HIS A 43 -0.95 -24.91 -8.91
CA HIS A 43 -2.41 -24.96 -8.82
C HIS A 43 -2.82 -24.50 -7.41
N LEU A 44 -3.58 -23.43 -7.33
CA LEU A 44 -4.09 -22.87 -6.08
C LEU A 44 -5.60 -23.01 -6.05
N GLU A 45 -6.12 -23.58 -4.96
CA GLU A 45 -7.56 -23.68 -4.71
C GLU A 45 -7.89 -22.97 -3.39
N SER A 46 -8.70 -21.92 -3.47
CA SER A 46 -9.14 -21.11 -2.35
C SER A 46 -10.42 -20.34 -2.68
N GLU A 47 -11.05 -19.73 -1.68
CA GLU A 47 -12.23 -18.87 -1.87
C GLU A 47 -11.95 -17.65 -2.74
N LEU A 48 -10.73 -17.10 -2.65
CA LEU A 48 -10.34 -15.88 -3.38
C LEU A 48 -9.88 -16.20 -4.80
N PHE A 49 -9.20 -17.32 -5.00
CA PHE A 49 -8.67 -17.73 -6.28
C PHE A 49 -8.69 -19.26 -6.43
N SER A 50 -9.14 -19.76 -7.58
CA SER A 50 -9.09 -21.17 -7.93
C SER A 50 -8.59 -21.32 -9.36
N GLY A 51 -7.48 -22.06 -9.55
CA GLY A 51 -6.88 -22.29 -10.86
C GLY A 51 -5.35 -22.34 -10.86
N SER A 52 -4.78 -22.24 -12.06
CA SER A 52 -3.33 -22.16 -12.25
C SER A 52 -2.83 -20.74 -12.01
N ALA A 53 -1.83 -20.57 -11.17
CA ALA A 53 -1.26 -19.30 -10.76
C ALA A 53 0.25 -19.27 -10.98
N LEU A 54 0.76 -18.17 -11.53
CA LEU A 54 2.19 -17.90 -11.62
C LEU A 54 2.61 -17.07 -10.40
N VAL A 55 3.48 -17.61 -9.55
CA VAL A 55 3.84 -17.01 -8.26
C VAL A 55 5.35 -16.93 -8.07
N GLY A 56 5.81 -15.91 -7.34
CA GLY A 56 7.22 -15.77 -6.98
C GLY A 56 7.59 -16.70 -5.84
N VAL A 57 8.76 -17.34 -5.90
CA VAL A 57 9.27 -18.22 -4.84
C VAL A 57 10.38 -17.55 -4.07
N VAL A 58 10.19 -17.42 -2.75
CA VAL A 58 11.12 -16.75 -1.84
C VAL A 58 11.57 -17.70 -0.73
N ASP A 59 12.77 -17.47 -0.19
CA ASP A 59 13.29 -18.27 0.92
C ASP A 59 12.65 -17.89 2.26
N GLN A 60 12.12 -16.66 2.39
CA GLN A 60 11.45 -16.17 3.60
C GLN A 60 10.29 -15.23 3.28
N LEU A 61 9.31 -15.17 4.18
CA LEU A 61 8.17 -14.24 4.13
C LEU A 61 8.18 -13.36 5.40
N PRO A 62 7.68 -12.10 5.32
CA PRO A 62 7.67 -11.15 6.45
C PRO A 62 6.86 -11.60 7.67
N VAL A 63 5.98 -12.59 7.51
CA VAL A 63 5.04 -13.03 8.55
C VAL A 63 5.34 -14.46 8.96
N PRO A 64 5.75 -14.70 10.23
CA PRO A 64 6.02 -16.05 10.73
C PRO A 64 4.81 -16.98 10.58
N GLY A 65 5.05 -18.23 10.16
CA GLY A 65 4.00 -19.24 9.97
C GLY A 65 3.17 -19.09 8.69
N VAL A 66 3.36 -18.01 7.92
CA VAL A 66 2.74 -17.85 6.60
C VAL A 66 3.62 -18.51 5.54
N GLN A 67 2.98 -19.34 4.73
CA GLN A 67 3.63 -20.08 3.63
C GLN A 67 3.34 -19.47 2.25
N PHE A 68 2.32 -18.61 2.15
CA PHE A 68 1.89 -18.00 0.90
C PHE A 68 1.27 -16.63 1.16
N ILE A 69 1.75 -15.62 0.45
CA ILE A 69 1.14 -14.29 0.34
C ILE A 69 0.36 -14.23 -0.97
N LEU A 70 -0.95 -14.04 -0.85
CA LEU A 70 -1.84 -13.78 -1.97
C LEU A 70 -1.86 -12.27 -2.23
N GLY A 71 -1.15 -11.85 -3.27
CA GLY A 71 -1.06 -10.48 -3.74
C GLY A 71 -2.20 -10.11 -4.69
N ASN A 72 -2.16 -8.86 -5.13
CA ASN A 72 -3.22 -8.26 -5.95
C ASN A 72 -3.29 -8.84 -7.38
N ASP A 73 -2.18 -9.38 -7.89
CA ASP A 73 -2.11 -10.11 -9.15
C ASP A 73 -3.07 -11.31 -9.22
N LEU A 74 -3.32 -12.00 -8.09
CA LEU A 74 -4.23 -13.15 -8.01
C LEU A 74 -5.54 -12.84 -7.26
N ALA A 75 -5.50 -11.94 -6.29
CA ALA A 75 -6.70 -11.56 -5.52
C ALA A 75 -7.70 -10.73 -6.34
N GLY A 76 -7.28 -10.19 -7.50
CA GLY A 76 -8.09 -9.63 -8.59
C GLY A 76 -9.50 -9.21 -8.22
N GLY A 77 -9.68 -7.99 -7.70
CA GLY A 77 -10.98 -7.34 -7.49
C GLY A 77 -11.97 -8.02 -6.53
N LYS A 78 -11.74 -9.27 -6.11
CA LYS A 78 -12.58 -10.05 -5.20
C LYS A 78 -12.44 -9.63 -3.73
N MET A 79 -12.05 -8.37 -3.49
CA MET A 79 -12.18 -7.78 -2.18
C MET A 79 -13.65 -7.54 -1.89
N GLY A 80 -14.12 -8.09 -0.78
CA GLY A 80 -15.44 -7.81 -0.25
C GLY A 80 -15.60 -6.30 -0.03
N SER A 81 -16.60 -5.73 -0.73
CA SER A 81 -17.04 -4.33 -0.71
C SER A 81 -15.96 -3.26 -0.83
N LEU A 82 -16.13 -2.37 -1.81
CA LEU A 82 -15.48 -1.07 -1.78
C LEU A 82 -15.69 -0.43 -0.40
N PRO A 83 -14.69 0.27 0.16
CA PRO A 83 -14.88 0.99 1.40
C PRO A 83 -16.11 1.89 1.26
N VAL A 84 -17.07 1.74 2.17
CA VAL A 84 -18.24 2.60 2.21
C VAL A 84 -17.78 3.93 2.79
N VAL A 85 -17.68 4.93 1.93
CA VAL A 85 -17.27 6.28 2.31
C VAL A 85 -18.52 7.11 2.55
N SER A 86 -18.51 7.88 3.64
CA SER A 86 -19.49 8.95 3.85
C SER A 86 -18.91 10.25 3.29
N GLU A 87 -19.69 10.97 2.48
CA GLU A 87 -19.29 12.31 2.02
C GLU A 87 -19.25 13.33 3.16
N VAL A 88 -20.00 13.07 4.23
CA VAL A 88 -20.05 13.90 5.43
C VAL A 88 -19.26 13.22 6.53
N PRO A 89 -18.36 13.93 7.25
CA PRO A 89 -17.70 13.39 8.43
C PRO A 89 -18.73 12.82 9.41
N VAL A 90 -18.55 11.57 9.82
CA VAL A 90 -19.44 10.92 10.78
C VAL A 90 -18.92 11.19 12.18
N GLU A 91 -19.67 11.96 12.96
CA GLU A 91 -19.42 12.13 14.39
C GLU A 91 -19.98 10.92 15.16
N SER A 92 -19.12 10.23 15.91
CA SER A 92 -19.52 9.13 16.78
C SER A 92 -19.31 9.51 18.24
N LYS A 93 -20.37 9.39 19.05
CA LYS A 93 -20.31 9.57 20.51
C LYS A 93 -19.33 8.62 21.19
N GLU A 94 -19.07 7.47 20.58
CA GLU A 94 -18.07 6.52 21.07
C GLU A 94 -16.65 7.09 20.92
N THR A 95 -16.40 7.85 19.85
CA THR A 95 -15.12 8.53 19.64
C THR A 95 -14.88 9.57 20.73
N GLU A 96 -15.90 10.35 21.09
CA GLU A 96 -15.81 11.33 22.19
C GLU A 96 -15.50 10.67 23.54
N LYS A 97 -16.11 9.52 23.82
CA LYS A 97 -15.83 8.75 25.04
C LYS A 97 -14.38 8.24 25.06
N LEU A 98 -13.90 7.72 23.93
CA LEU A 98 -12.53 7.21 23.80
C LEU A 98 -11.48 8.31 23.94
N VAL A 99 -11.78 9.55 23.54
CA VAL A 99 -10.89 10.71 23.77
C VAL A 99 -10.61 10.90 25.26
N GLY A 100 -11.58 10.66 26.13
CA GLY A 100 -11.39 10.71 27.58
C GLY A 100 -10.66 9.48 28.14
N GLU A 101 -10.84 8.32 27.54
CA GLU A 101 -10.26 7.04 28.00
C GLU A 101 -8.80 6.86 27.56
N ILE A 102 -8.44 7.35 26.36
CA ILE A 102 -7.10 7.17 25.76
C ILE A 102 -6.61 8.48 25.13
N PRO A 103 -6.40 9.53 25.95
CA PRO A 103 -6.15 10.89 25.45
C PRO A 103 -4.88 11.02 24.59
N ASP A 104 -3.89 10.14 24.75
CA ASP A 104 -2.61 10.21 24.02
C ASP A 104 -2.69 9.76 22.55
N VAL A 105 -3.74 9.03 22.15
CA VAL A 105 -3.91 8.49 20.78
C VAL A 105 -4.53 9.53 19.83
N PHE A 106 -5.49 10.31 20.34
CA PHE A 106 -6.27 11.26 19.53
C PHE A 106 -5.51 12.48 18.99
N PRO A 107 -4.54 13.11 19.70
CA PRO A 107 -3.77 14.21 19.11
C PRO A 107 -2.90 13.79 17.91
N VAL A 108 -2.65 12.48 17.74
CA VAL A 108 -1.93 11.91 16.59
C VAL A 108 -2.85 11.65 15.39
N CYS A 109 -4.17 11.65 15.57
CA CYS A 109 -5.16 11.49 14.51
C CYS A 109 -5.30 12.77 13.68
N ALA A 110 -5.15 12.67 12.35
CA ALA A 110 -5.29 13.80 11.43
C ALA A 110 -6.66 14.51 11.54
N ILE A 111 -7.71 13.75 11.88
CA ILE A 111 -9.08 14.26 12.05
C ILE A 111 -9.13 15.19 13.27
N THR A 112 -8.65 14.75 14.43
CA THR A 112 -8.67 15.55 15.67
C THR A 112 -7.82 16.80 15.54
N ARG A 113 -6.62 16.72 14.92
CA ARG A 113 -5.81 17.92 14.64
C ARG A 113 -6.54 18.94 13.77
N SER A 114 -7.25 18.49 12.75
CA SER A 114 -8.00 19.37 11.84
C SER A 114 -9.20 20.02 12.53
N MET A 115 -9.86 19.31 13.45
CA MET A 115 -10.98 19.87 14.23
C MET A 115 -10.50 20.90 15.26
N THR A 116 -9.38 20.65 15.94
CA THR A 116 -8.80 21.63 16.89
C THR A 116 -8.38 22.91 16.17
N ALA A 117 -7.73 22.80 15.01
CA ALA A 117 -7.34 23.97 14.21
C ALA A 117 -8.55 24.83 13.77
N ARG A 118 -9.68 24.21 13.41
CA ARG A 118 -10.92 24.93 13.06
C ARG A 118 -11.55 25.67 14.23
N LYS A 119 -11.36 25.18 15.46
CA LYS A 119 -11.92 25.79 16.67
C LYS A 119 -11.11 27.01 17.13
N GLU A 120 -9.84 27.10 16.73
CA GLU A 120 -8.96 28.23 17.00
C GLU A 120 -9.07 29.35 15.95
N SER A 121 -9.71 29.09 14.81
CA SER A 121 -9.94 30.08 13.75
C SER A 121 -11.39 30.59 13.74
N GLU A 122 -11.74 31.53 14.62
CA GLU A 122 -12.78 32.51 14.28
C GLU A 122 -12.18 33.53 13.28
N PRO A 123 -12.90 33.94 12.23
CA PRO A 123 -12.28 34.61 11.10
C PRO A 123 -11.97 36.08 11.41
N ASP A 124 -10.68 36.44 11.44
CA ASP A 124 -10.26 37.76 10.98
C ASP A 124 -10.02 37.64 9.47
N GLU A 125 -10.70 38.48 8.69
CA GLU A 125 -10.64 38.50 7.23
C GLU A 125 -9.26 38.96 6.76
N THR A 126 -8.27 38.09 6.85
CA THR A 126 -6.99 38.27 6.16
C THR A 126 -6.69 37.03 5.35
N GLU A 127 -6.80 37.23 4.04
CA GLU A 127 -6.40 36.36 2.93
C GLU A 127 -5.22 35.44 3.30
N MET A 128 -5.53 34.19 3.70
CA MET A 128 -4.52 33.16 3.93
C MET A 128 -3.93 32.71 2.60
N LYS A 129 -2.85 33.38 2.18
CA LYS A 129 -1.89 32.83 1.22
C LYS A 129 -1.27 31.57 1.81
N LEU A 130 -1.78 30.40 1.41
CA LEU A 130 -1.14 29.13 1.71
C LEU A 130 0.22 29.07 1.00
N PRO A 131 1.28 28.62 1.69
CA PRO A 131 2.62 28.62 1.13
C PRO A 131 2.79 27.52 0.06
N LEU A 132 3.45 27.88 -1.04
CA LEU A 132 3.62 27.08 -2.27
C LEU A 132 4.34 25.72 -2.13
N TRP A 133 4.79 25.33 -0.94
CA TRP A 133 5.46 24.02 -0.77
C TRP A 133 4.49 22.83 -0.69
N CYS A 134 3.17 23.08 -0.62
CA CYS A 134 2.16 22.02 -0.54
C CYS A 134 1.77 21.39 -1.89
N TRP A 135 2.24 21.92 -3.02
CA TRP A 135 2.11 21.27 -4.33
C TRP A 135 3.51 21.07 -4.90
N GLY A 136 4.20 20.02 -4.44
CA GLY A 136 5.47 19.57 -5.02
C GLY A 136 5.29 18.89 -6.37
N TRP A 137 4.56 19.53 -7.28
CA TRP A 137 4.45 19.15 -8.69
C TRP A 137 4.18 20.40 -9.51
N GLU A 138 5.26 21.10 -9.86
CA GLU A 138 5.20 22.17 -10.85
C GLU A 138 5.58 21.56 -12.20
N ASP A 139 4.51 21.14 -12.89
CA ASP A 139 4.42 21.07 -14.34
C ASP A 139 5.16 19.91 -15.01
N GLY A 140 4.54 19.32 -16.05
CA GLY A 140 5.01 18.14 -16.78
C GLY A 140 6.39 18.25 -17.47
N SER A 141 7.15 19.31 -17.21
CA SER A 141 8.54 19.49 -17.66
C SER A 141 9.56 18.67 -16.83
N ASP A 142 9.19 18.23 -15.63
CA ASP A 142 10.09 17.43 -14.76
C ASP A 142 10.20 15.96 -15.19
N LEU A 143 9.23 15.43 -15.93
CA LEU A 143 9.29 14.07 -16.45
C LEU A 143 10.28 13.95 -17.62
N GLU A 144 10.30 14.94 -18.53
CA GLU A 144 11.23 14.97 -19.67
C GLU A 144 12.69 15.14 -19.21
N LYS A 145 12.95 16.00 -18.22
CA LYS A 145 14.30 16.18 -17.62
C LYS A 145 14.78 14.95 -16.84
N SER A 146 13.86 14.13 -16.32
CA SER A 146 14.22 12.88 -15.65
C SER A 146 14.59 11.78 -16.65
N ILE A 147 13.92 11.76 -17.81
CA ILE A 147 14.22 10.84 -18.90
C ILE A 147 15.55 11.18 -19.58
N GLU A 148 15.84 12.47 -19.82
CA GLU A 148 17.12 12.90 -20.43
C GLU A 148 18.34 12.58 -19.54
N ARG A 149 18.23 12.75 -18.22
CA ARG A 149 19.32 12.43 -17.27
C ARG A 149 19.62 10.93 -17.16
N SER A 150 18.64 10.07 -17.44
CA SER A 150 18.85 8.61 -17.48
C SER A 150 19.60 8.17 -18.75
N CYS A 151 19.46 8.90 -19.85
CA CYS A 151 20.15 8.61 -21.11
C CYS A 151 21.62 9.06 -21.11
N GLU A 152 21.96 10.18 -20.47
CA GLU A 152 23.37 10.64 -20.38
C GLU A 152 24.24 9.82 -19.42
N ALA A 153 23.64 9.12 -18.45
CA ALA A 153 24.37 8.27 -17.51
C ALA A 153 24.73 6.88 -18.06
N SER A 154 24.36 6.57 -19.31
CA SER A 154 24.61 5.28 -19.97
C SER A 154 25.51 5.37 -21.22
N MET A 155 26.27 6.45 -21.38
CA MET A 155 27.36 6.58 -22.38
C MET A 155 28.73 6.67 -21.73
#